data_AF-A0A962V8R4-F1
#
_entry.id   AF-A0A962V8R4-F1
#
_cell.length_a   1.000
_cell.length_b   1.000
_cell.length_c   1.000
_cell.angle_alpha   90.00
_cell.angle_beta   90.00
_cell.angle_gamma   90.00
#
_symmetry.space_group_name_H-M   'P 1'
#
loop_
_entity.id
_entity.type
_entity.pdbx_description
1 polymer ?
#
loop_
_entity_poly.entity_id
_entity_poly.type
_entity_poly.pdbx_seq_one_letter_code
_entity_poly.pdbx_strand_id
1 'polypeptide(L)'
;RVHTRRGWLVLASDASHFYENMEAHAPFPIVYNVADMLEGHAKLHRLADSQQLVIPGHDPQVMQRYPAPNKEMEGIVVQLDADPLQ
;
A
#
# COMPACT_ATOMS: atom_id res chain seq x y z
N ARG A 1 10.93 -1.43 -2.70
CA ARG A 1 10.82 -1.43 -1.22
C ARG A 1 11.65 -0.29 -0.64
N VAL A 2 11.23 0.26 0.49
CA VAL A 2 11.84 1.38 1.22
C VAL A 2 12.11 0.90 2.65
N HIS A 3 13.32 1.11 3.16
CA HIS A 3 13.64 0.74 4.54
C HIS A 3 13.16 1.84 5.48
N THR A 4 12.36 1.49 6.48
CA THR A 4 11.77 2.43 7.45
C THR A 4 12.00 1.94 8.87
N ARG A 5 11.64 2.75 9.87
CA ARG A 5 11.63 2.32 11.28
C ARG A 5 10.66 1.16 11.56
N ARG A 6 9.68 0.92 10.68
CA ARG A 6 8.70 -0.18 10.77
C ARG A 6 9.12 -1.43 9.99
N GLY A 7 10.30 -1.41 9.36
CA GLY A 7 10.80 -2.47 8.48
C GLY A 7 10.75 -2.09 6.99
N TRP A 8 10.91 -3.09 6.13
CA TRP A 8 10.78 -2.94 4.68
C TRP A 8 9.33 -2.72 4.27
N LEU A 9 9.05 -1.50 3.81
CA LEU A 9 7.77 -1.08 3.24
C LEU A 9 7.80 -1.17 1.71
N VAL A 10 6.67 -1.48 1.09
CA VAL A 10 6.49 -1.52 -0.35
C VAL A 10 5.40 -0.54 -0.76
N LEU A 11 5.76 0.43 -1.60
CA LEU A 11 4.79 1.27 -2.30
C LEU A 11 4.38 0.52 -3.57
N ALA A 12 3.11 0.13 -3.65
CA ALA A 12 2.61 -0.70 -4.75
C ALA A 12 2.29 0.12 -6.02
N SER A 13 1.93 1.41 -5.87
CA SER A 13 1.42 2.20 -7.01
C SER A 13 0.29 1.43 -7.72
N ASP A 14 0.23 1.43 -9.05
CA ASP A 14 -0.84 0.79 -9.82
C ASP A 14 -0.72 -0.75 -9.85
N ALA A 15 0.37 -1.32 -9.30
CA ALA A 15 0.44 -2.76 -9.10
C ALA A 15 -0.63 -3.27 -8.11
N SER A 16 -1.15 -2.40 -7.24
CA SER A 16 -2.41 -2.62 -6.53
C SER A 16 -3.09 -1.29 -6.18
N HIS A 17 -4.31 -1.09 -6.64
CA HIS A 17 -5.03 0.18 -6.46
C HIS A 17 -5.63 0.29 -5.06
N PHE A 18 -6.19 -0.80 -4.55
CA PHE A 18 -6.83 -0.91 -3.24
C PHE A 18 -6.18 -2.01 -2.40
N TYR A 19 -6.34 -1.97 -1.08
CA TYR A 19 -5.99 -3.10 -0.22
C TYR A 19 -6.78 -4.36 -0.62
N GLU A 20 -8.06 -4.19 -0.91
CA GLU A 20 -8.98 -5.26 -1.29
C GLU A 20 -8.52 -6.03 -2.53
N ASN A 21 -7.81 -5.38 -3.48
CA ASN A 21 -7.31 -6.08 -4.67
C ASN A 21 -6.33 -7.21 -4.31
N MET A 22 -5.51 -6.99 -3.27
CA MET A 22 -4.58 -8.00 -2.77
C MET A 22 -5.29 -8.98 -1.83
N GLU A 23 -6.09 -8.48 -0.89
CA GLU A 23 -6.76 -9.30 0.14
C GLU A 23 -7.76 -10.29 -0.47
N ALA A 24 -8.62 -9.83 -1.39
CA ALA A 24 -9.63 -10.64 -2.04
C ALA A 24 -9.10 -11.36 -3.29
N HIS A 25 -7.81 -11.20 -3.63
CA HIS A 25 -7.23 -11.69 -4.89
C HIS A 25 -8.05 -11.25 -6.10
N ALA A 26 -8.51 -10.00 -6.09
CA ALA A 26 -9.38 -9.40 -7.08
C ALA A 26 -8.59 -8.37 -7.90
N PRO A 27 -8.07 -8.73 -9.09
CA PRO A 27 -7.32 -7.80 -9.95
C PRO A 27 -8.13 -6.55 -10.26
N PHE A 28 -7.42 -5.44 -10.48
CA PHE A 28 -8.08 -4.24 -10.98
C PHE A 28 -8.64 -4.50 -12.39
N PRO A 29 -9.84 -3.97 -12.76
CA PRO A 29 -10.47 -4.29 -14.04
C PRO A 29 -9.67 -3.86 -15.27
N ILE A 30 -8.88 -2.78 -15.14
CA ILE A 30 -8.02 -2.28 -16.20
C ILE A 30 -6.63 -2.92 -16.03
N VAL A 31 -6.48 -4.15 -16.52
CA VAL A 31 -5.27 -4.94 -16.38
C VAL A 31 -4.85 -5.54 -17.72
N TYR A 32 -3.55 -5.51 -17.99
CA TYR A 32 -2.98 -6.13 -19.20
C TYR A 32 -2.96 -7.66 -19.11
N ASN A 33 -2.51 -8.19 -17.98
CA ASN A 33 -2.47 -9.62 -17.69
C ASN A 33 -2.85 -9.90 -16.23
N VAL A 34 -3.94 -10.65 -16.03
CA VAL A 34 -4.44 -11.03 -14.70
C VAL A 34 -3.46 -11.92 -13.95
N ALA A 35 -2.85 -12.90 -14.62
CA ALA A 35 -1.93 -13.82 -13.97
C ALA A 35 -0.69 -13.07 -13.44
N ASP A 36 -0.10 -12.20 -14.26
CA ASP A 36 1.05 -11.39 -13.85
C ASP A 36 0.69 -10.42 -12.71
N MET A 37 -0.52 -9.87 -12.70
CA MET A 37 -0.98 -9.00 -11.61
C MET A 37 -1.09 -9.76 -10.30
N LEU A 38 -1.69 -10.96 -10.31
CA LEU A 38 -1.81 -11.80 -9.11
C LEU A 38 -0.43 -12.26 -8.60
N GLU A 39 0.48 -12.63 -9.49
CA GLU A 39 1.87 -12.92 -9.10
C GLU A 39 2.57 -11.66 -8.55
N GLY A 40 2.29 -10.50 -9.14
CA GLY A 40 2.69 -9.18 -8.67
C GLY A 40 2.26 -8.95 -7.23
N HIS A 41 0.98 -9.15 -6.89
CA HIS A 41 0.46 -9.04 -5.53
C HIS A 41 1.25 -9.94 -4.55
N ALA A 42 1.48 -11.20 -4.91
CA ALA A 42 2.26 -12.13 -4.10
C ALA A 42 3.72 -11.68 -3.94
N LYS A 43 4.32 -11.05 -4.97
CA LYS A 43 5.66 -10.48 -4.90
C LYS A 43 5.72 -9.25 -3.99
N LEU A 44 4.70 -8.38 -4.00
CA LEU A 44 4.63 -7.23 -3.09
C LEU A 44 4.70 -7.68 -1.62
N HIS A 45 3.91 -8.68 -1.24
CA HIS A 45 3.91 -9.22 0.12
C HIS A 45 5.23 -9.89 0.50
N ARG A 46 5.90 -10.61 -0.42
CA ARG A 46 7.22 -11.21 -0.16
C ARG A 46 8.34 -10.19 0.03
N LEU A 47 8.19 -8.98 -0.52
CA LEU A 47 9.21 -7.92 -0.45
C LEU A 47 9.06 -7.04 0.80
N ALA A 48 7.90 -7.06 1.44
CA ALA A 48 7.62 -6.34 2.68
C ALA A 48 7.87 -7.26 3.89
N ASP A 49 8.25 -6.68 5.03
CA ASP A 49 8.43 -7.46 6.26
C ASP A 49 7.09 -7.89 6.89
N SER A 50 5.98 -7.26 6.48
CA SER A 50 4.61 -7.59 6.90
C SER A 50 3.62 -7.19 5.82
N GLN A 51 2.47 -7.86 5.76
CA GLN A 51 1.37 -7.50 4.84
C GLN A 51 0.89 -6.06 5.06
N GLN A 52 0.92 -5.55 6.29
CA GLN A 52 0.53 -4.19 6.64
C GLN A 52 1.49 -3.11 6.10
N LEU A 53 2.66 -3.51 5.60
CA LEU A 53 3.68 -2.64 5.02
C LEU A 53 3.64 -2.63 3.48
N VAL A 54 2.57 -3.14 2.87
CA VAL A 54 2.30 -2.95 1.44
C VAL A 54 1.24 -1.86 1.29
N ILE A 55 1.62 -0.72 0.70
CA ILE A 55 0.76 0.45 0.56
C ILE A 55 0.21 0.51 -0.87
N PRO A 56 -1.12 0.44 -1.07
CA PRO A 56 -1.73 0.53 -2.39
C PRO A 56 -1.63 1.95 -2.96
N GLY A 57 -1.82 2.09 -4.27
CA GLY A 57 -1.65 3.36 -4.97
C GLY A 57 -2.77 4.37 -4.75
N HIS A 58 -4.03 3.92 -4.64
CA HIS A 58 -5.22 4.79 -4.77
C HIS A 58 -6.28 4.58 -3.70
N ASP A 59 -5.99 3.78 -2.67
CA ASP A 59 -6.96 3.49 -1.61
C ASP A 59 -7.12 4.69 -0.66
N PRO A 60 -8.32 5.30 -0.54
CA PRO A 60 -8.56 6.39 0.40
C PRO A 60 -8.28 6.00 1.86
N GLN A 61 -8.33 4.71 2.19
CA GLN A 61 -7.97 4.23 3.53
C GLN A 61 -6.52 4.55 3.88
N VAL A 62 -5.61 4.75 2.91
CA VAL A 62 -4.24 5.19 3.20
C VAL A 62 -4.24 6.54 3.92
N MET A 63 -5.10 7.47 3.50
CA MET A 63 -5.25 8.78 4.14
C MET A 63 -5.91 8.70 5.53
N GLN A 64 -6.65 7.63 5.81
CA GLN A 64 -7.34 7.41 7.09
C GLN A 64 -6.47 6.65 8.09
N ARG A 65 -5.63 5.73 7.60
CA ARG A 65 -4.79 4.85 8.42
C ARG A 65 -3.52 5.53 8.91
N TYR A 66 -3.01 6.53 8.19
CA TYR A 66 -1.70 7.13 8.49
C TYR A 66 -1.81 8.60 8.93
N PRO A 67 -0.98 9.06 9.88
CA PRO A 67 -0.97 10.45 10.30
C PRO A 67 -0.39 11.35 9.21
N ALA A 68 -0.79 12.62 9.21
CA ALA A 68 -0.06 13.65 8.48
C ALA A 68 1.31 13.92 9.16
N PRO A 69 2.35 14.31 8.40
CA PRO A 69 3.66 14.61 8.98
C PRO A 69 3.66 15.86 9.86
N ASN A 70 2.69 16.77 9.67
CA ASN A 70 2.46 17.95 10.50
C ASN A 70 1.03 18.49 10.28
N LYS A 71 0.62 19.46 11.11
CA LYS A 71 -0.72 20.06 11.07
C LYS A 71 -1.06 20.76 9.75
N GLU A 72 -0.07 21.34 9.07
CA GLU A 72 -0.29 22.08 7.82
C GLU A 72 -0.59 21.14 6.64
N MET A 73 -0.23 19.86 6.76
CA MET A 73 -0.42 18.84 5.73
C MET A 73 -1.62 17.91 6.00
N GLU A 74 -2.38 18.15 7.06
CA GLU A 74 -3.58 17.37 7.39
C GLU A 74 -4.56 17.36 6.22
N GLY A 75 -5.02 16.16 5.84
CA GLY A 75 -5.92 15.95 4.71
C GLY A 75 -5.28 16.02 3.32
N ILE A 76 -3.97 16.29 3.23
CA ILE A 76 -3.25 16.43 1.95
C ILE A 76 -2.17 15.35 1.80
N VAL A 77 -1.37 15.12 2.84
CA VAL A 77 -0.25 14.17 2.84
C VAL A 77 -0.29 13.31 4.09
N VAL A 78 0.09 12.03 3.97
CA VAL A 78 0.32 11.14 5.11
C VAL A 78 1.75 10.62 5.16
N GLN A 79 2.19 10.32 6.38
CA GLN A 79 3.50 9.77 6.69
C GLN A 79 3.40 8.23 6.84
N LEU A 80 3.91 7.50 5.84
CA LEU A 80 3.77 6.04 5.75
C LEU A 80 4.77 5.26 6.62
N ASP A 81 5.87 5.88 7.02
CA ASP A 81 6.84 5.29 7.96
C ASP A 81 6.45 5.49 9.43
N ALA A 82 5.37 6.24 9.70
CA ALA A 82 4.78 6.36 11.02
C ALA A 82 3.89 5.16 11.36
N ASP A 83 3.62 4.98 12.66
CA ASP A 83 2.66 3.98 13.12
C ASP A 83 1.24 4.41 12.70
N PRO A 84 0.38 3.47 12.28
CA PRO A 84 -1.00 3.78 11.91
C PRO A 84 -1.78 4.42 13.07
N LEU A 85 -2.79 5.23 12.73
CA LEU A 85 -3.66 5.94 13.69
C LEU A 85 -4.58 4.99 14.47
N GLN A 86 -4.84 3.78 13.95
CA GLN A 86 -5.51 2.64 14.60
C GLN A 86 -4.95 1.33 14.06
#